data_AF-A0A5K8AIZ3-F1
#
_entry.id   AF-A0A5K8AIZ3-F1
#
_cell.length_a   1.000
_cell.length_b   1.000
_cell.length_c   1.000
_cell.angle_alpha   90.00
_cell.angle_beta   90.00
_cell.angle_gamma   90.00
#
_symmetry.space_group_name_H-M   'P 1'
#
loop_
_entity.id
_entity.type
_entity.pdbx_description
1 polymer ?
#
loop_
_entity_poly.entity_id
_entity_poly.type
_entity_poly.pdbx_seq_one_letter_code
_entity_poly.pdbx_strand_id
1 'polypeptide(L)'
;MNLLFILCEGPHDAQFIGRLLDASNQYEAYKQKISDYPPPLNQFLSNKFKNHDIDTIVIGRPKHPMIPVLAYRKAQDDILILPYPIGGIDKSAEGIGLLEEFSEILSPETLSVIDSDIEKYAVLFVFDADSRGINGTLAKFSDDYRPVLGEMEELAGETWFASNGISFSVFIFTGKDGDTGTLEDNLINLFQQKNADLVENTFAMLDAYSDHETATIEKMAKRYKSALTVCGQTERKNAGSALTVIIRDTKLLDNAIDIDNDASQWGRMLRLIDSAFDK
;
A
#
# COMPACT_ATOMS: atom_id res chain seq x y z
N MET A 1 8.27 19.93 -6.56
CA MET A 1 7.44 18.72 -6.35
C MET A 1 8.14 17.66 -5.52
N ASN A 2 7.44 17.08 -4.55
CA ASN A 2 7.92 15.99 -3.70
C ASN A 2 7.28 14.65 -4.10
N LEU A 3 8.03 13.54 -3.99
CA LEU A 3 7.54 12.21 -4.34
C LEU A 3 7.41 11.31 -3.11
N LEU A 4 6.21 10.87 -2.77
CA LEU A 4 5.99 9.87 -1.74
C LEU A 4 5.69 8.51 -2.38
N PHE A 5 6.62 7.58 -2.24
CA PHE A 5 6.40 6.18 -2.61
C PHE A 5 5.79 5.44 -1.42
N ILE A 6 4.70 4.71 -1.66
CA ILE A 6 4.10 3.88 -0.60
C ILE A 6 4.25 2.41 -1.00
N LEU A 7 5.11 1.67 -0.32
CA LEU A 7 5.41 0.29 -0.64
C LEU A 7 4.55 -0.65 0.21
N CYS A 8 3.57 -1.28 -0.41
CA CYS A 8 2.57 -2.13 0.25
C CYS A 8 2.81 -3.61 -0.05
N GLU A 9 2.30 -4.48 0.82
CA GLU A 9 2.34 -5.93 0.61
C GLU A 9 1.64 -6.37 -0.70
N GLY A 10 0.42 -5.88 -0.94
CA GLY A 10 -0.38 -6.31 -2.07
C GLY A 10 -1.10 -5.18 -2.81
N PRO A 11 -1.68 -5.48 -3.98
CA PRO A 11 -2.43 -4.49 -4.74
C PRO A 11 -3.70 -4.01 -4.04
N HIS A 12 -4.28 -4.83 -3.16
CA HIS A 12 -5.50 -4.48 -2.42
C HIS A 12 -5.21 -3.44 -1.32
N ASP A 13 -4.07 -3.55 -0.64
CA ASP A 13 -3.59 -2.57 0.33
C ASP A 13 -3.42 -1.20 -0.32
N ALA A 14 -2.74 -1.17 -1.46
CA ALA A 14 -2.56 0.06 -2.23
C ALA A 14 -3.90 0.67 -2.67
N GLN A 15 -4.87 -0.13 -3.14
CA GLN A 15 -6.21 0.38 -3.45
C GLN A 15 -6.95 0.89 -2.21
N PHE A 16 -6.76 0.27 -1.05
CA PHE A 16 -7.31 0.78 0.20
C PHE A 16 -6.70 2.14 0.57
N ILE A 17 -5.40 2.32 0.38
CA ILE A 17 -4.75 3.63 0.55
C ILE A 17 -5.38 4.66 -0.39
N GLY A 18 -5.65 4.30 -1.65
CA GLY A 18 -6.41 5.16 -2.56
C GLY A 18 -7.77 5.58 -2.00
N ARG A 19 -8.53 4.65 -1.39
CA ARG A 19 -9.80 4.94 -0.71
C ARG A 19 -9.63 5.88 0.48
N LEU A 20 -8.56 5.72 1.26
CA LEU A 20 -8.24 6.63 2.36
C LEU A 20 -7.97 8.05 1.85
N LEU A 21 -7.16 8.17 0.80
CA LEU A 21 -6.84 9.46 0.18
C LEU A 21 -8.08 10.13 -0.39
N ASP A 22 -8.95 9.39 -1.09
CA ASP A 22 -10.25 9.89 -1.58
C ASP A 22 -11.13 10.39 -0.41
N ALA A 23 -11.22 9.63 0.68
CA ALA A 23 -12.06 9.98 1.83
C ALA A 23 -11.64 11.30 2.50
N SER A 24 -10.35 11.65 2.45
CA SER A 24 -9.83 12.90 3.01
C SER A 24 -10.29 14.17 2.28
N ASN A 25 -10.68 14.06 1.00
CA ASN A 25 -10.92 15.21 0.11
C ASN A 25 -9.73 16.19 -0.04
N GLN A 26 -8.53 15.83 0.44
CA GLN A 26 -7.32 16.65 0.32
C GLN A 26 -6.45 16.24 -0.88
N TYR A 27 -6.66 15.02 -1.37
CA TYR A 27 -5.91 14.42 -2.46
C TYR A 27 -6.80 14.24 -3.69
N GLU A 28 -6.20 14.39 -4.86
CA GLU A 28 -6.86 14.14 -6.14
C GLU A 28 -6.15 13.03 -6.91
N ALA A 29 -6.92 12.18 -7.59
CA ALA A 29 -6.36 11.16 -8.47
C ALA A 29 -5.55 11.81 -9.60
N TYR A 30 -4.27 11.45 -9.70
CA TYR A 30 -3.35 11.98 -10.70
C TYR A 30 -3.45 11.17 -12.00
N LYS A 31 -4.23 11.66 -12.95
CA LYS A 31 -4.59 10.95 -14.20
C LYS A 31 -3.74 11.36 -15.42
N GLN A 32 -2.54 11.87 -15.20
CA GLN A 32 -1.65 12.26 -16.29
C GLN A 32 -1.11 11.03 -17.03
N LYS A 33 -0.69 11.19 -18.29
CA LYS A 33 -0.01 10.11 -19.01
C LYS A 33 1.39 9.95 -18.44
N ILE A 34 1.95 8.74 -18.48
CA ILE A 34 3.32 8.46 -18.01
C ILE A 34 4.35 9.40 -18.65
N SER A 35 4.18 9.80 -19.92
CA SER A 35 5.05 10.76 -20.60
C SER A 35 5.11 12.13 -19.93
N ASP A 36 4.01 12.50 -19.26
CA ASP A 36 3.76 13.82 -18.70
C ASP A 36 4.08 13.86 -17.19
N TYR A 37 4.56 12.75 -16.63
CA TYR A 37 5.13 12.71 -15.29
C TYR A 37 6.44 13.54 -15.26
N PRO A 38 6.85 14.05 -14.09
CA PRO A 38 8.11 14.77 -13.98
C PRO A 38 9.30 13.90 -14.42
N PRO A 39 10.30 14.43 -15.12
CA PRO A 39 11.57 13.73 -15.29
C PRO A 39 12.33 13.65 -13.96
N PRO A 40 13.08 12.57 -13.66
CA PRO A 40 13.29 11.40 -14.51
C PRO A 40 12.22 10.29 -14.35
N LEU A 41 11.18 10.51 -13.53
CA LEU A 41 10.16 9.51 -13.23
C LEU A 41 9.39 9.04 -14.48
N ASN A 42 9.10 9.93 -15.42
CA ASN A 42 8.47 9.55 -16.70
C ASN A 42 9.29 8.52 -17.50
N GLN A 43 10.61 8.72 -17.57
CA GLN A 43 11.54 7.84 -18.27
C GLN A 43 11.68 6.52 -17.51
N PHE A 44 11.83 6.57 -16.19
CA PHE A 44 11.88 5.39 -15.34
C PHE A 44 10.66 4.49 -15.54
N LEU A 45 9.46 5.04 -15.40
CA LEU A 45 8.20 4.30 -15.59
C LEU A 45 8.07 3.80 -17.03
N SER A 46 8.41 4.62 -18.02
CA SER A 46 8.37 4.20 -19.43
C SER A 46 9.32 3.03 -19.70
N ASN A 47 10.51 3.03 -19.11
CA ASN A 47 11.51 1.98 -19.29
C ASN A 47 11.06 0.65 -18.64
N LYS A 48 10.35 0.70 -17.51
CA LYS A 48 9.74 -0.49 -16.90
C LYS A 48 8.77 -1.22 -17.84
N PHE A 49 8.04 -0.49 -18.69
CA PHE A 49 7.17 -1.08 -19.70
C PHE A 49 7.93 -1.53 -20.95
N LYS A 50 8.91 -0.75 -21.42
CA LYS A 50 9.65 -1.04 -22.67
C LYS A 50 10.56 -2.25 -22.56
N ASN A 51 11.20 -2.43 -21.40
CA ASN A 51 12.18 -3.49 -21.17
C ASN A 51 11.53 -4.76 -20.60
N HIS A 52 10.20 -4.83 -20.60
CA HIS A 52 9.50 -6.01 -20.13
C HIS A 52 9.57 -7.10 -21.19
N ASP A 53 10.26 -8.19 -20.89
CA ASP A 53 10.44 -9.30 -21.81
C ASP A 53 9.09 -10.01 -22.07
N ILE A 54 8.58 -9.84 -23.29
CA ILE A 54 7.31 -10.45 -23.73
C ILE A 54 7.38 -11.97 -23.60
N ASP A 55 8.56 -12.58 -23.76
CA ASP A 55 8.74 -14.03 -23.67
C ASP A 55 8.63 -14.55 -22.22
N THR A 56 8.79 -13.67 -21.22
CA THR A 56 8.54 -13.98 -19.80
C THR A 56 7.07 -13.82 -19.38
N ILE A 57 6.24 -13.22 -20.24
CA ILE A 57 4.80 -13.11 -20.02
C ILE A 57 4.17 -14.48 -20.31
N VAL A 58 4.06 -15.30 -19.26
CA VAL A 58 3.23 -16.52 -19.35
C VAL A 58 1.79 -16.07 -19.60
N ILE A 59 1.20 -16.51 -20.71
CA ILE A 59 -0.21 -16.23 -21.03
C ILE A 59 -1.07 -16.77 -19.88
N GLY A 60 -1.77 -15.88 -19.18
CA GLY A 60 -2.56 -16.18 -17.98
C GLY A 60 -1.83 -15.97 -16.64
N ARG A 61 -0.53 -15.68 -16.65
CA ARG A 61 0.27 -15.21 -15.50
C ARG A 61 1.31 -14.16 -15.94
N PRO A 62 0.87 -13.02 -16.52
CA PRO A 62 1.80 -11.94 -16.83
C PRO A 62 2.50 -11.51 -15.54
N LYS A 63 3.84 -11.60 -15.48
CA LYS A 63 4.59 -10.84 -14.49
C LYS A 63 4.39 -9.38 -14.86
N HIS A 64 3.63 -8.63 -14.09
CA HIS A 64 3.51 -7.20 -14.39
C HIS A 64 4.83 -6.50 -14.02
N PRO A 65 5.29 -5.52 -14.81
CA PRO A 65 6.41 -4.69 -14.38
C PRO A 65 6.05 -4.03 -13.05
N MET A 66 7.04 -3.92 -12.16
CA MET A 66 6.85 -3.27 -10.86
C MET A 66 6.66 -1.77 -11.07
N ILE A 67 5.41 -1.34 -11.05
CA ILE A 67 4.94 0.04 -11.30
C ILE A 67 3.93 0.43 -10.23
N PRO A 68 3.66 1.73 -10.02
CA PRO A 68 2.63 2.14 -9.09
C PRO A 68 1.26 1.70 -9.62
N VAL A 69 0.39 1.23 -8.72
CA VAL A 69 -0.97 0.81 -9.07
C VAL A 69 -1.98 1.96 -9.06
N LEU A 70 -1.61 3.08 -8.44
CA LEU A 70 -2.35 4.34 -8.42
C LEU A 70 -1.39 5.52 -8.28
N ALA A 71 -1.90 6.70 -8.60
CA ALA A 71 -1.20 7.96 -8.40
C ALA A 71 -2.18 9.00 -7.86
N TYR A 72 -1.76 9.72 -6.82
CA TYR A 72 -2.53 10.78 -6.18
C TYR A 72 -1.66 12.02 -6.03
N ARG A 73 -2.28 13.20 -6.05
CA ARG A 73 -1.59 14.46 -5.83
C ARG A 73 -2.23 15.21 -4.68
N LYS A 74 -1.41 15.78 -3.80
CA LYS A 74 -1.81 16.84 -2.88
C LYS A 74 -1.36 18.18 -3.49
N ALA A 75 -2.29 18.89 -4.11
CA ALA A 75 -1.94 20.07 -4.90
C ALA A 75 -1.37 21.22 -4.05
N GLN A 76 -1.81 21.36 -2.80
CA GLN A 76 -1.38 22.43 -1.89
C GLN A 76 0.10 22.31 -1.48
N ASP A 77 0.57 21.07 -1.29
CA ASP A 77 1.93 20.77 -0.82
C ASP A 77 2.86 20.30 -1.95
N ASP A 78 2.33 20.26 -3.18
CA ASP A 78 2.99 19.75 -4.38
C ASP A 78 3.63 18.35 -4.17
N ILE A 79 2.83 17.43 -3.61
CA ILE A 79 3.23 16.04 -3.35
C ILE A 79 2.56 15.11 -4.36
N LEU A 80 3.33 14.25 -5.01
CA LEU A 80 2.85 13.12 -5.81
C LEU A 80 3.05 11.82 -5.04
N ILE A 81 1.95 11.11 -4.78
CA ILE A 81 1.90 9.85 -4.05
C ILE A 81 1.76 8.69 -5.02
N LEU A 82 2.62 7.69 -4.87
CA LEU A 82 2.73 6.55 -5.79
C LEU A 82 2.79 5.23 -5.00
N PRO A 83 1.65 4.57 -4.76
CA PRO A 83 1.64 3.27 -4.09
C PRO A 83 2.04 2.10 -5.01
N TYR A 84 2.96 1.26 -4.54
CA TYR A 84 3.50 0.09 -5.21
C TYR A 84 3.22 -1.18 -4.40
N PRO A 85 2.72 -2.25 -5.02
CA PRO A 85 2.73 -3.57 -4.41
C PRO A 85 4.13 -4.19 -4.57
N ILE A 86 4.82 -4.45 -3.46
CA ILE A 86 6.18 -5.03 -3.42
C ILE A 86 6.21 -6.44 -2.82
N GLY A 87 5.06 -6.98 -2.42
CA GLY A 87 5.01 -8.22 -1.64
C GLY A 87 5.19 -7.97 -0.14
N GLY A 88 4.74 -8.93 0.66
CA GLY A 88 4.85 -8.84 2.11
C GLY A 88 6.29 -8.78 2.59
N ILE A 89 6.47 -8.56 3.89
CA ILE A 89 7.79 -8.38 4.50
C ILE A 89 8.76 -9.56 4.26
N ASP A 90 8.23 -10.77 4.03
CA ASP A 90 9.03 -11.96 3.67
C ASP A 90 9.57 -11.95 2.22
N LYS A 91 9.22 -10.95 1.40
CA LYS A 91 9.67 -10.76 0.01
C LYS A 91 10.43 -9.45 -0.18
N SER A 92 11.24 -9.07 0.81
CA SER A 92 12.01 -7.82 0.85
C SER A 92 12.91 -7.56 -0.37
N ALA A 93 13.36 -8.60 -1.10
CA ALA A 93 14.18 -8.43 -2.31
C ALA A 93 13.55 -7.51 -3.37
N GLU A 94 12.23 -7.55 -3.53
CA GLU A 94 11.50 -6.69 -4.47
C GLU A 94 11.53 -5.21 -4.01
N GLY A 95 11.28 -4.96 -2.72
CA GLY A 95 11.38 -3.62 -2.14
C GLY A 95 12.80 -3.07 -2.16
N ILE A 96 13.81 -3.88 -1.84
CA ILE A 96 15.22 -3.48 -1.86
C ILE A 96 15.64 -3.06 -3.28
N GLY A 97 15.35 -3.88 -4.30
CA GLY A 97 15.68 -3.53 -5.67
C GLY A 97 15.03 -2.23 -6.14
N LEU A 98 13.79 -1.96 -5.70
CA LEU A 98 13.11 -0.71 -6.02
C LEU A 98 13.75 0.50 -5.33
N LEU A 99 14.22 0.36 -4.09
CA LEU A 99 14.94 1.42 -3.37
C LEU A 99 16.30 1.74 -4.02
N GLU A 100 17.01 0.71 -4.49
CA GLU A 100 18.27 0.90 -5.23
C GLU A 100 18.03 1.69 -6.51
N GLU A 101 17.00 1.33 -7.29
CA GLU A 101 16.60 2.06 -8.49
C GLU A 101 16.16 3.51 -8.19
N PHE A 102 15.39 3.73 -7.12
CA PHE A 102 15.01 5.08 -6.69
C PHE A 102 16.23 5.90 -6.30
N SER A 103 17.17 5.31 -5.56
CA SER A 103 18.41 5.98 -5.15
C SER A 103 19.27 6.34 -6.35
N GLU A 104 19.31 5.50 -7.39
CA GLU A 104 20.04 5.79 -8.63
C GLU A 104 19.43 7.00 -9.37
N ILE A 105 18.11 6.98 -9.62
CA ILE A 105 17.47 7.97 -10.48
C ILE A 105 17.06 9.26 -9.74
N LEU A 106 16.86 9.21 -8.42
CA LEU A 106 16.40 10.34 -7.59
C LEU A 106 17.48 10.83 -6.61
N SER A 107 18.73 10.40 -6.75
CA SER A 107 19.83 10.97 -5.98
C SER A 107 19.96 12.48 -6.26
N PRO A 108 20.39 13.29 -5.27
CA PRO A 108 20.66 14.71 -5.46
C PRO A 108 21.60 14.98 -6.65
N GLU A 109 22.60 14.12 -6.85
CA GLU A 109 23.52 14.19 -7.97
C GLU A 109 22.80 14.03 -9.31
N THR A 110 21.96 13.00 -9.46
CA THR A 110 21.18 12.77 -10.67
C THR A 110 20.16 13.89 -10.91
N LEU A 111 19.46 14.36 -9.87
CA LEU A 111 18.50 15.44 -9.99
C LEU A 111 19.17 16.78 -10.33
N SER A 112 20.40 17.02 -9.89
CA SER A 112 21.13 18.28 -10.18
C SER A 112 21.54 18.46 -11.64
N VAL A 113 21.60 17.37 -12.42
CA VAL A 113 22.00 17.39 -13.83
C VAL A 113 20.82 17.28 -14.80
N ILE A 114 19.62 17.01 -14.29
CA ILE A 114 18.39 16.90 -15.06
C ILE A 114 17.54 18.14 -14.79
N ASP A 115 16.91 18.68 -15.83
CA ASP A 115 15.87 19.70 -15.68
C ASP A 115 14.62 19.04 -15.07
N SER A 116 14.60 18.93 -13.74
CA SER A 116 13.58 18.23 -12.96
C SER A 116 12.94 19.16 -11.94
N ASP A 117 11.61 19.10 -11.85
CA ASP A 117 10.84 19.75 -10.79
C ASP A 117 10.78 18.91 -9.50
N ILE A 118 11.46 17.75 -9.45
CA ILE A 118 11.49 16.89 -8.26
C ILE A 118 12.54 17.41 -7.28
N GLU A 119 12.12 17.70 -6.05
CA GLU A 119 13.00 18.23 -5.01
C GLU A 119 13.53 17.15 -4.06
N LYS A 120 12.64 16.25 -3.63
CA LYS A 120 12.93 15.16 -2.69
C LYS A 120 11.94 14.04 -2.84
N TYR A 121 12.32 12.87 -2.33
CA TYR A 121 11.41 11.75 -2.21
C TYR A 121 11.47 11.11 -0.82
N ALA A 122 10.41 10.42 -0.47
CA ALA A 122 10.28 9.67 0.77
C ALA A 122 9.58 8.33 0.49
N VAL A 123 9.80 7.35 1.36
CA VAL A 123 9.26 6.00 1.22
C VAL A 123 8.50 5.58 2.48
N LEU A 124 7.20 5.35 2.34
CA LEU A 124 6.38 4.76 3.39
C LEU A 124 6.20 3.26 3.13
N PHE A 125 6.69 2.41 4.02
CA PHE A 125 6.42 0.98 3.98
C PHE A 125 5.14 0.67 4.73
N VAL A 126 4.30 -0.19 4.16
CA VAL A 126 3.03 -0.61 4.74
C VAL A 126 2.96 -2.13 4.74
N PHE A 127 2.92 -2.72 5.94
CA PHE A 127 2.87 -4.17 6.14
C PHE A 127 1.73 -4.55 7.07
N ASP A 128 1.33 -5.82 7.03
CA ASP A 128 0.51 -6.42 8.08
C ASP A 128 1.40 -6.87 9.25
N ALA A 129 0.87 -6.82 10.47
CA ALA A 129 1.56 -7.38 11.65
C ALA A 129 1.55 -8.92 11.65
N ASP A 130 0.57 -9.53 10.99
CA ASP A 130 0.29 -10.97 10.99
C ASP A 130 0.33 -11.52 12.42
N SER A 131 0.86 -12.73 12.62
CA SER A 131 1.16 -13.31 13.93
C SER A 131 2.47 -12.81 14.55
N ARG A 132 3.26 -12.01 13.82
CA ARG A 132 4.59 -11.54 14.24
C ARG A 132 4.52 -10.37 15.22
N GLY A 133 3.44 -9.60 15.17
CA GLY A 133 3.27 -8.39 15.97
C GLY A 133 4.02 -7.20 15.41
N ILE A 134 3.81 -6.01 16.00
CA ILE A 134 4.46 -4.77 15.55
C ILE A 134 5.98 -4.89 15.69
N ASN A 135 6.46 -5.22 16.88
CA ASN A 135 7.89 -5.24 17.19
C ASN A 135 8.66 -6.27 16.37
N GLY A 136 8.09 -7.46 16.16
CA GLY A 136 8.72 -8.47 15.34
C GLY A 136 8.77 -8.07 13.87
N THR A 137 7.74 -7.37 13.38
CA THR A 137 7.70 -6.84 12.00
C THR A 137 8.72 -5.73 11.80
N LEU A 138 8.86 -4.80 12.76
CA LEU A 138 9.91 -3.77 12.73
C LEU A 138 11.32 -4.36 12.80
N ALA A 139 11.55 -5.37 13.64
CA ALA A 139 12.83 -6.07 13.73
C ALA A 139 13.19 -6.74 12.40
N LYS A 140 12.24 -7.47 11.79
CA LYS A 140 12.45 -8.08 10.48
C LYS A 140 12.70 -7.04 9.39
N PHE A 141 11.97 -5.92 9.40
CA PHE A 141 12.20 -4.83 8.46
C PHE A 141 13.62 -4.28 8.62
N SER A 142 14.05 -4.05 9.86
CA SER A 142 15.40 -3.58 10.16
C SER A 142 16.45 -4.54 9.61
N ASP A 143 16.31 -5.85 9.84
CA ASP A 143 17.26 -6.85 9.37
C ASP A 143 17.33 -6.93 7.84
N ASP A 144 16.16 -6.96 7.18
CA ASP A 144 16.08 -7.15 5.74
C ASP A 144 16.49 -5.90 4.94
N TYR A 145 16.14 -4.69 5.40
CA TYR A 145 16.39 -3.44 4.67
C TYR A 145 17.67 -2.71 5.08
N ARG A 146 18.35 -3.13 6.16
CA ARG A 146 19.68 -2.60 6.55
C ARG A 146 20.72 -2.58 5.43
N PRO A 147 20.80 -3.54 4.49
CA PRO A 147 21.77 -3.48 3.40
C PRO A 147 21.64 -2.25 2.50
N VAL A 148 20.43 -1.70 2.34
CA VAL A 148 20.16 -0.53 1.47
C VAL A 148 19.93 0.76 2.26
N LEU A 149 19.26 0.67 3.41
CA LEU A 149 19.00 1.82 4.28
C LEU A 149 20.17 2.13 5.23
N GLY A 150 21.15 1.23 5.36
CA GLY A 150 22.28 1.38 6.28
C GLY A 150 21.89 1.11 7.74
N GLU A 151 22.76 1.56 8.65
CA GLU A 151 22.46 1.53 10.08
C GLU A 151 21.24 2.41 10.37
N MET A 152 20.31 1.86 11.15
CA MET A 152 19.07 2.52 11.55
C MET A 152 19.06 2.61 13.07
N GLU A 153 18.58 3.74 13.60
CA GLU A 153 18.20 3.83 15.01
C GLU A 153 17.08 2.82 15.32
N GLU A 154 16.81 2.60 16.61
CA GLU A 154 15.70 1.73 17.01
C GLU A 154 14.40 2.26 16.41
N LEU A 155 13.85 1.50 15.44
CA LEU A 155 12.69 1.92 14.68
C LEU A 155 11.46 1.97 15.61
N ALA A 156 10.98 3.18 15.87
CA ALA A 156 9.61 3.40 16.31
C ALA A 156 8.70 3.41 15.07
N GLY A 157 7.68 2.55 15.05
CA GLY A 157 6.66 2.58 14.00
C GLY A 157 6.02 3.97 13.89
N GLU A 158 5.52 4.30 12.70
CA GLU A 158 4.82 5.56 12.43
C GLU A 158 5.66 6.84 12.69
N THR A 159 6.99 6.72 12.57
CA THR A 159 7.94 7.84 12.67
C THR A 159 8.77 7.92 11.38
N TRP A 160 9.07 9.14 10.91
CA TRP A 160 9.95 9.36 9.76
C TRP A 160 11.42 9.33 10.19
N PHE A 161 12.19 8.47 9.54
CA PHE A 161 13.62 8.33 9.70
C PHE A 161 14.31 8.84 8.43
N ALA A 162 15.58 9.22 8.56
CA ALA A 162 16.45 9.49 7.43
C ALA A 162 17.74 8.68 7.59
N SER A 163 18.00 7.77 6.65
CA SER A 163 19.25 7.02 6.62
C SER A 163 19.69 6.76 5.19
N ASN A 164 21.01 6.76 4.97
CA ASN A 164 21.64 6.61 3.65
C ASN A 164 21.04 7.53 2.56
N GLY A 165 20.65 8.76 2.92
CA GLY A 165 20.04 9.72 1.98
C GLY A 165 18.57 9.45 1.63
N ILE A 166 17.94 8.45 2.23
CA ILE A 166 16.53 8.08 2.02
C ILE A 166 15.72 8.46 3.26
N SER A 167 14.65 9.23 3.07
CA SER A 167 13.65 9.43 4.11
C SER A 167 12.60 8.31 4.04
N PHE A 168 12.35 7.63 5.15
CA PHE A 168 11.40 6.52 5.19
C PHE A 168 10.63 6.41 6.50
N SER A 169 9.49 5.74 6.46
CA SER A 169 8.72 5.35 7.63
C SER A 169 8.08 3.97 7.44
N VAL A 170 7.68 3.32 8.52
CA VAL A 170 7.00 2.02 8.51
C VAL A 170 5.67 2.14 9.23
N PHE A 171 4.59 1.81 8.52
CA PHE A 171 3.25 1.66 9.05
C PHE A 171 2.87 0.18 9.07
N ILE A 172 2.29 -0.29 10.16
CA ILE A 172 1.92 -1.69 10.33
C ILE A 172 0.43 -1.77 10.66
N PHE A 173 -0.34 -2.45 9.80
CA PHE A 173 -1.74 -2.75 10.10
C PHE A 173 -1.82 -3.78 11.23
N THR A 174 -2.69 -3.52 12.19
CA THR A 174 -3.00 -4.42 13.29
C THR A 174 -4.50 -4.71 13.38
N GLY A 175 -4.86 -5.80 14.02
CA GLY A 175 -6.23 -6.13 14.36
C GLY A 175 -6.71 -5.38 15.61
N LYS A 176 -7.75 -5.92 16.24
CA LYS A 176 -8.40 -5.28 17.42
C LYS A 176 -7.53 -5.24 18.67
N ASP A 177 -6.52 -6.11 18.76
CA ASP A 177 -5.61 -6.17 19.90
C ASP A 177 -4.53 -5.06 19.87
N GLY A 178 -4.38 -4.39 18.72
CA GLY A 178 -3.38 -3.34 18.53
C GLY A 178 -1.95 -3.84 18.37
N ASP A 179 -1.73 -5.15 18.21
CA ASP A 179 -0.38 -5.73 18.03
C ASP A 179 -0.32 -6.70 16.85
N THR A 180 -1.29 -7.62 16.71
CA THR A 180 -1.29 -8.66 15.67
C THR A 180 -2.47 -8.50 14.71
N GLY A 181 -2.39 -9.04 13.50
CA GLY A 181 -3.47 -8.99 12.52
C GLY A 181 -3.11 -8.30 11.21
N THR A 182 -4.13 -8.02 10.41
CA THR A 182 -4.02 -7.59 9.01
C THR A 182 -4.96 -6.43 8.69
N LEU A 183 -4.79 -5.83 7.51
CA LEU A 183 -5.77 -4.90 6.96
C LEU A 183 -7.18 -5.53 6.89
N GLU A 184 -7.30 -6.81 6.54
CA GLU A 184 -8.59 -7.47 6.42
C GLU A 184 -9.38 -7.55 7.73
N ASP A 185 -8.70 -7.71 8.86
CA ASP A 185 -9.33 -7.69 10.18
C ASP A 185 -10.10 -6.39 10.40
N ASN A 186 -9.60 -5.28 9.85
CA ASN A 186 -10.23 -3.98 9.96
C ASN A 186 -11.31 -3.78 8.89
N LEU A 187 -11.03 -4.14 7.64
CA LEU A 187 -11.97 -4.00 6.52
C LEU A 187 -13.27 -4.78 6.74
N ILE A 188 -13.19 -5.99 7.30
CA ILE A 188 -14.38 -6.78 7.57
C ILE A 188 -15.29 -6.11 8.61
N ASN A 189 -14.71 -5.41 9.60
CA ASN A 189 -15.49 -4.63 10.56
C ASN A 189 -16.20 -3.46 9.88
N LEU A 190 -15.53 -2.77 8.95
CA LEU A 190 -16.16 -1.69 8.17
C LEU A 190 -17.33 -2.19 7.33
N PHE A 191 -17.16 -3.34 6.67
CA PHE A 191 -18.24 -3.98 5.91
C PHE A 191 -19.40 -4.38 6.83
N GLN A 192 -19.10 -4.94 8.01
CA GLN A 192 -20.12 -5.36 8.97
C GLN A 192 -20.90 -4.16 9.55
N GLN A 193 -20.23 -3.04 9.81
CA GLN A 193 -20.90 -1.80 10.24
C GLN A 193 -21.86 -1.28 9.17
N LYS A 194 -21.50 -1.42 7.89
CA LYS A 194 -22.33 -0.96 6.78
C LYS A 194 -23.50 -1.89 6.48
N ASN A 195 -23.27 -3.20 6.52
CA ASN A 195 -24.26 -4.22 6.19
C ASN A 195 -23.94 -5.55 6.89
N ALA A 196 -24.32 -5.66 8.16
CA ALA A 196 -24.08 -6.85 8.98
C ALA A 196 -24.70 -8.12 8.38
N ASP A 197 -25.95 -8.04 7.89
CA ASP A 197 -26.67 -9.18 7.32
C ASP A 197 -25.94 -9.76 6.11
N LEU A 198 -25.40 -8.92 5.22
CA LEU A 198 -24.62 -9.39 4.07
C LEU A 198 -23.36 -10.14 4.50
N VAL A 199 -22.64 -9.59 5.49
CA VAL A 199 -21.41 -10.21 6.00
C VAL A 199 -21.71 -11.54 6.68
N GLU A 200 -22.75 -11.60 7.52
CA GLU A 200 -23.17 -12.82 8.22
C GLU A 200 -23.59 -13.91 7.22
N ASN A 201 -24.44 -13.57 6.25
CA ASN A 201 -24.86 -14.51 5.20
C ASN A 201 -23.66 -15.01 4.37
N THR A 202 -22.69 -14.14 4.11
CA THR A 202 -21.47 -14.50 3.39
C THR A 202 -20.64 -15.49 4.20
N PHE A 203 -20.43 -15.26 5.49
CA PHE A 203 -19.72 -16.23 6.34
C PHE A 203 -20.45 -17.56 6.44
N ALA A 204 -21.78 -17.55 6.61
CA ALA A 204 -22.57 -18.77 6.62
C ALA A 204 -22.42 -19.57 5.31
N MET A 205 -22.39 -18.88 4.16
CA MET A 205 -22.15 -19.51 2.86
C MET A 205 -20.72 -20.06 2.74
N LEU A 206 -19.70 -19.31 3.15
CA LEU A 206 -18.32 -19.78 3.14
C LEU A 206 -18.12 -20.99 4.04
N ASP A 207 -18.68 -20.97 5.25
CA ASP A 207 -18.55 -22.07 6.22
C ASP A 207 -19.29 -23.34 5.76
N ALA A 208 -20.34 -23.20 4.95
CA ALA A 208 -21.07 -24.33 4.38
C ALA A 208 -20.38 -24.98 3.17
N TYR A 209 -19.56 -24.23 2.43
CA TYR A 209 -19.07 -24.66 1.10
C TYR A 209 -17.56 -24.55 0.90
N SER A 210 -16.82 -24.06 1.88
CA SER A 210 -15.36 -23.87 1.80
C SER A 210 -14.68 -24.47 3.03
N ASP A 211 -13.57 -25.18 2.81
CA ASP A 211 -12.74 -25.77 3.87
C ASP A 211 -11.79 -24.71 4.48
N HIS A 212 -12.32 -23.56 4.87
CA HIS A 212 -11.50 -22.52 5.49
C HIS A 212 -11.02 -22.97 6.86
N GLU A 213 -9.70 -23.06 7.01
CA GLU A 213 -9.09 -23.20 8.32
C GLU A 213 -9.02 -21.83 9.00
N THR A 214 -9.22 -21.79 10.32
CA THR A 214 -9.31 -20.54 11.10
C THR A 214 -8.33 -20.52 12.28
N ALA A 215 -7.39 -21.47 12.31
CA ALA A 215 -6.52 -21.72 13.45
C ALA A 215 -5.40 -20.69 13.64
N THR A 216 -5.07 -19.91 12.60
CA THR A 216 -4.01 -18.89 12.65
C THR A 216 -4.50 -17.56 12.05
N ILE A 217 -3.82 -16.46 12.36
CA ILE A 217 -4.14 -15.12 11.85
C ILE A 217 -4.11 -15.10 10.32
N GLU A 218 -3.11 -15.69 9.70
CA GLU A 218 -2.95 -15.73 8.24
C GLU A 218 -4.07 -16.53 7.58
N LYS A 219 -4.53 -17.59 8.24
CA LYS A 219 -5.66 -18.41 7.78
C LYS A 219 -6.99 -17.69 7.94
N MET A 220 -7.18 -16.96 9.05
CA MET A 220 -8.31 -16.06 9.25
C MET A 220 -8.34 -14.92 8.23
N ALA A 221 -7.20 -14.29 7.93
CA ALA A 221 -7.08 -13.26 6.92
C ALA A 221 -7.52 -13.78 5.54
N LYS A 222 -7.16 -15.03 5.16
CA LYS A 222 -7.67 -15.64 3.91
C LYS A 222 -9.19 -15.81 3.89
N ARG A 223 -9.79 -16.18 5.03
CA ARG A 223 -11.26 -16.25 5.17
C ARG A 223 -11.89 -14.86 5.02
N TYR A 224 -11.30 -13.83 5.63
CA TYR A 224 -11.76 -12.45 5.47
C TYR A 224 -11.59 -11.93 4.04
N LYS A 225 -10.47 -12.20 3.36
CA LYS A 225 -10.28 -11.89 1.92
C LYS A 225 -11.40 -12.50 1.08
N SER A 226 -11.77 -13.74 1.37
CA SER A 226 -12.85 -14.45 0.69
C SER A 226 -14.20 -13.78 0.97
N ALA A 227 -14.49 -13.47 2.23
CA ALA A 227 -15.74 -12.81 2.63
C ALA A 227 -15.89 -11.41 2.02
N LEU A 228 -14.84 -10.57 2.10
CA LEU A 228 -14.81 -9.24 1.48
C LEU A 228 -15.05 -9.32 -0.03
N THR A 229 -14.44 -10.32 -0.69
CA THR A 229 -14.63 -10.56 -2.13
C THR A 229 -16.08 -10.92 -2.43
N VAL A 230 -16.66 -11.90 -1.73
CA VAL A 230 -18.06 -12.30 -1.95
C VAL A 230 -19.03 -11.14 -1.69
N CYS A 231 -18.83 -10.41 -0.58
CA CYS A 231 -19.64 -9.23 -0.25
C CYS A 231 -19.60 -8.20 -1.38
N GLY A 232 -18.40 -7.87 -1.87
CA GLY A 232 -18.23 -6.89 -2.95
C GLY A 232 -18.85 -7.30 -4.28
N GLN A 233 -18.83 -8.60 -4.60
CA GLN A 233 -19.42 -9.12 -5.84
C GLN A 233 -20.94 -9.05 -5.88
N THR A 234 -21.61 -8.80 -4.76
CA THR A 234 -23.06 -8.53 -4.75
C THR A 234 -23.43 -7.23 -5.48
N GLU A 235 -22.49 -6.30 -5.61
CA GLU A 235 -22.65 -5.12 -6.45
C GLU A 235 -22.45 -5.47 -7.92
N ARG A 236 -23.46 -5.19 -8.76
CA ARG A 236 -23.45 -5.54 -10.20
C ARG A 236 -22.17 -5.12 -10.94
N LYS A 237 -21.59 -3.97 -10.62
CA LYS A 237 -20.36 -3.45 -11.25
C LYS A 237 -19.10 -4.24 -10.88
N ASN A 238 -19.15 -4.99 -9.78
CA ASN A 238 -18.03 -5.75 -9.22
C ASN A 238 -18.22 -7.26 -9.42
N ALA A 239 -19.26 -7.70 -10.13
CA ALA A 239 -19.50 -9.12 -10.36
C ALA A 239 -18.32 -9.77 -11.10
N GLY A 240 -17.75 -10.83 -10.53
CA GLY A 240 -16.56 -11.50 -11.07
C GLY A 240 -15.24 -10.77 -10.85
N SER A 241 -15.25 -9.63 -10.15
CA SER A 241 -14.05 -8.86 -9.86
C SER A 241 -13.23 -9.45 -8.70
N ALA A 242 -11.92 -9.23 -8.76
CA ALA A 242 -11.00 -9.56 -7.67
C ALA A 242 -11.13 -8.57 -6.49
N LEU A 243 -10.61 -8.98 -5.32
CA LEU A 243 -10.62 -8.16 -4.11
C LEU A 243 -10.07 -6.74 -4.33
N THR A 244 -8.96 -6.60 -5.05
CA THR A 244 -8.35 -5.30 -5.39
C THR A 244 -9.35 -4.33 -6.02
N VAL A 245 -10.17 -4.81 -6.97
CA VAL A 245 -11.20 -3.99 -7.64
C VAL A 245 -12.35 -3.70 -6.69
N ILE A 246 -12.73 -4.69 -5.86
CA ILE A 246 -13.78 -4.54 -4.87
C ILE A 246 -13.44 -3.46 -3.86
N ILE A 247 -12.23 -3.46 -3.30
CA ILE A 247 -11.78 -2.43 -2.35
C ILE A 247 -11.84 -1.04 -2.98
N ARG A 248 -11.42 -0.91 -4.24
CA ARG A 248 -11.50 0.36 -4.98
C ARG A 248 -12.93 0.84 -5.20
N ASP A 249 -13.84 -0.06 -5.60
CA ASP A 249 -15.12 0.35 -6.18
C ASP A 249 -16.32 0.16 -5.24
N THR A 250 -16.24 -0.70 -4.23
CA THR A 250 -17.40 -1.07 -3.40
C THR A 250 -18.00 0.14 -2.67
N LYS A 251 -19.33 0.21 -2.63
CA LYS A 251 -20.05 1.20 -1.83
C LYS A 251 -20.09 0.84 -0.35
N LEU A 252 -19.71 -0.39 -0.01
CA LEU A 252 -19.62 -0.83 1.39
C LEU A 252 -18.57 -0.03 2.18
N LEU A 253 -17.56 0.53 1.49
CA LEU A 253 -16.55 1.41 2.07
C LEU A 253 -16.90 2.91 1.95
N ASP A 254 -18.01 3.28 1.32
CA ASP A 254 -18.39 4.69 1.18
C ASP A 254 -18.77 5.25 2.56
N ASN A 255 -18.07 6.33 2.97
CA ASN A 255 -18.21 6.98 4.27
C ASN A 255 -18.01 6.05 5.48
N ALA A 256 -17.34 4.91 5.29
CA ALA A 256 -17.04 3.96 6.36
C ALA A 256 -15.68 4.25 7.04
N ILE A 257 -14.79 4.93 6.33
CA ILE A 257 -13.44 5.25 6.82
C ILE A 257 -13.53 6.57 7.62
N ASP A 258 -13.47 6.46 8.94
CA ASP A 258 -13.37 7.60 9.84
C ASP A 258 -11.92 8.10 9.91
N ILE A 259 -11.64 9.15 9.15
CA ILE A 259 -10.31 9.78 9.05
C ILE A 259 -10.08 10.84 10.12
N ASP A 260 -11.15 11.37 10.74
CA ASP A 260 -11.06 12.45 11.72
C ASP A 260 -10.69 11.90 13.10
N ASN A 261 -10.87 10.59 13.31
CA ASN A 261 -10.39 9.90 14.49
C ASN A 261 -8.88 9.65 14.40
N ASP A 262 -8.10 10.54 15.01
CA ASP A 262 -6.65 10.45 15.07
C ASP A 262 -6.12 9.19 15.78
N ALA A 263 -6.91 8.56 16.65
CA ALA A 263 -6.51 7.31 17.30
C ALA A 263 -6.70 6.08 16.39
N SER A 264 -7.51 6.20 15.34
CA SER A 264 -7.73 5.12 14.38
C SER A 264 -6.50 4.90 13.49
N GLN A 265 -6.32 3.67 13.00
CA GLN A 265 -5.24 3.36 12.06
C GLN A 265 -5.33 4.20 10.78
N TRP A 266 -6.54 4.61 10.38
CA TRP A 266 -6.78 5.45 9.19
C TRP A 266 -6.25 6.86 9.39
N GLY A 267 -6.64 7.49 10.50
CA GLY A 267 -6.17 8.83 10.87
C GLY A 267 -4.66 8.85 11.12
N ARG A 268 -4.10 7.81 11.74
CA ARG A 268 -2.64 7.69 11.93
C ARG A 268 -1.89 7.58 10.60
N MET A 269 -2.36 6.71 9.67
CA MET A 269 -1.76 6.59 8.35
C MET A 269 -1.85 7.89 7.55
N LEU A 270 -2.99 8.58 7.58
CA LEU A 270 -3.15 9.85 6.88
C LEU A 270 -2.21 10.93 7.42
N ARG A 271 -2.08 11.08 8.75
CA ARG A 271 -1.09 12.00 9.35
C ARG A 271 0.34 11.64 9.01
N LEU A 272 0.66 10.34 8.95
CA LEU A 272 1.99 9.89 8.55
C LEU A 272 2.29 10.26 7.10
N ILE A 273 1.31 10.13 6.20
CA ILE A 273 1.42 10.58 4.80
C ILE A 273 1.59 12.09 4.71
N ASP A 274 0.78 12.86 5.47
CA ASP A 274 0.84 14.32 5.48
C ASP A 274 2.19 14.85 5.99
N SER A 275 2.78 14.17 6.98
CA SER A 275 4.06 14.57 7.59
C SER A 275 5.30 14.11 6.82
N ALA A 276 5.15 13.43 5.67
CA ALA A 276 6.27 12.85 4.92
C ALA A 276 7.37 13.85 4.53
N PHE A 277 7.02 15.13 4.46
CA PHE A 277 7.92 16.19 4.02
C PHE A 277 8.00 17.37 4.99
N ASP A 278 7.41 17.23 6.18
CA ASP A 278 7.55 18.17 7.27
C ASP A 278 9.01 18.14 7.78
N LYS A 279 9.51 19.31 8.18
CA LYS A 279 10.88 19.49 8.69
C LYS A 279 10.87 19.48 10.21
#